data_AF-A0A561S9Z8-F1
#
_entry.id   AF-A0A561S9Z8-F1
#
_cell.length_a   1.000
_cell.length_b   1.000
_cell.length_c   1.000
_cell.angle_alpha   90.00
_cell.angle_beta   90.00
_cell.angle_gamma   90.00
#
_symmetry.space_group_name_H-M   'P 1'
#
loop_
_entity.id
_entity.type
_entity.pdbx_description
1 polymer ?
#
loop_
_entity_poly.entity_id
_entity_poly.type
_entity_poly.pdbx_seq_one_letter_code
_entity_poly.pdbx_strand_id
1 'polypeptide(L)'
;MTDAQTPERGSCSTGTPHRRYPCNECPWKRETEPGQFTAERYELLRNTSEQIEVTSMEDIVSQPMFACHKSPEGDEEACAGWLAVEGHQHIGIRLAVATGRIPAQALRPGEGWPELFDTFEEMAERQGAVDG
;
A
#
# COMPACT_ATOMS: atom_id res chain seq x y z
N MET A 1 43.90 -25.66 -14.57
CA MET A 1 42.54 -26.07 -14.15
C MET A 1 41.91 -24.81 -13.60
N THR A 2 41.15 -24.11 -14.44
CA THR A 2 40.63 -22.78 -14.13
C THR A 2 39.31 -22.96 -13.38
N ASP A 3 39.27 -22.53 -12.13
CA ASP A 3 38.04 -22.48 -11.32
C ASP A 3 37.02 -21.58 -12.01
N ALA A 4 35.87 -22.17 -12.33
CA ALA A 4 34.72 -21.46 -12.86
C ALA A 4 34.07 -20.65 -11.73
N GLN A 5 34.23 -19.33 -11.79
CA GLN A 5 33.48 -18.39 -10.97
C GLN A 5 31.99 -18.56 -11.28
N THR A 6 31.23 -19.09 -10.32
CA THR A 6 29.77 -19.16 -10.41
C THR A 6 29.22 -17.72 -10.33
N PRO A 7 28.34 -17.28 -11.25
CA PRO A 7 27.74 -15.95 -11.15
C PRO A 7 26.82 -15.90 -9.93
N GLU A 8 27.04 -14.90 -9.09
CA GLU A 8 26.20 -14.60 -7.93
C GLU A 8 24.78 -14.27 -8.43
N ARG A 9 23.80 -15.06 -7.99
CA ARG A 9 22.38 -14.77 -8.21
C ARG A 9 22.07 -13.42 -7.57
N GLY A 10 21.61 -12.47 -8.39
CA GLY A 10 21.18 -11.15 -7.94
C GLY A 10 20.20 -11.26 -6.77
N SER A 11 20.43 -10.44 -5.74
CA SER A 11 19.59 -10.30 -4.56
C SER A 11 18.16 -9.96 -4.95
N CYS A 12 17.29 -10.97 -4.99
CA CYS A 12 15.84 -10.78 -5.06
C CYS A 12 15.40 -10.21 -3.69
N SER A 13 14.86 -8.99 -3.67
CA SER A 13 14.33 -8.40 -2.44
C SER A 13 13.27 -9.34 -1.85
N THR A 14 13.54 -9.88 -0.66
CA THR A 14 12.78 -10.99 -0.06
C THR A 14 11.39 -10.61 0.46
N GLY A 15 10.93 -9.38 0.27
CA GLY A 15 9.64 -8.89 0.77
C GLY A 15 8.92 -7.99 -0.23
N THR A 16 7.60 -7.89 -0.08
CA THR A 16 6.79 -6.92 -0.82
C THR A 16 7.16 -5.52 -0.31
N PRO A 17 7.61 -4.58 -1.16
CA PRO A 17 8.00 -3.24 -0.73
C PRO A 17 6.84 -2.50 -0.05
N HIS A 18 7.10 -1.95 1.15
CA HIS A 18 6.10 -1.24 1.93
C HIS A 18 6.73 -0.23 2.88
N ARG A 19 6.02 0.87 3.10
CA ARG A 19 6.39 1.84 4.14
C ARG A 19 6.09 1.27 5.52
N ARG A 20 6.94 1.59 6.50
CA ARG A 20 6.77 1.19 7.90
C ARG A 20 6.05 2.22 8.77
N TYR A 21 5.85 3.42 8.23
CA TYR A 21 5.24 4.54 8.94
C TYR A 21 4.59 5.50 7.92
N PRO A 22 3.44 6.14 8.22
CA PRO A 22 2.83 7.14 7.36
C PRO A 22 3.77 8.32 7.10
N CYS A 23 3.98 8.72 5.84
CA CYS A 23 4.78 9.91 5.53
C CYS A 23 4.10 11.20 6.04
N ASN A 24 4.85 12.31 6.08
CA ASN A 24 4.39 13.57 6.67
C ASN A 24 3.05 14.07 6.11
N GLU A 25 2.88 13.95 4.80
CA GLU A 25 1.70 14.38 4.03
C GLU A 25 0.81 13.18 3.64
N CYS A 26 0.87 12.08 4.40
CA CYS A 26 0.11 10.88 4.07
C CYS A 26 -1.40 11.17 4.09
N PRO A 27 -2.14 10.90 2.99
CA PRO A 27 -3.57 11.21 2.93
C PRO A 27 -4.40 10.42 3.95
N TRP A 28 -3.88 9.30 4.45
CA TRP A 28 -4.53 8.51 5.51
C TRP A 28 -4.49 9.15 6.90
N LYS A 29 -3.69 10.21 7.12
CA LYS A 29 -3.66 10.91 8.40
C LYS A 29 -4.83 11.90 8.49
N ARG A 30 -5.57 11.90 9.59
CA ARG A 30 -6.69 12.85 9.81
C ARG A 30 -6.26 14.31 9.82
N GLU A 31 -5.04 14.57 10.28
CA GLU A 31 -4.45 15.91 10.36
C GLU A 31 -3.85 16.43 9.04
N THR A 32 -3.75 15.58 8.00
CA THR A 32 -3.20 16.01 6.71
C THR A 32 -4.24 16.83 5.96
N GLU A 33 -3.84 18.03 5.54
CA GLU A 33 -4.69 18.88 4.70
C GLU A 33 -4.94 18.24 3.32
N PRO A 34 -6.14 18.42 2.75
CA PRO A 34 -6.48 17.94 1.41
C PRO A 34 -5.58 18.46 0.30
N GLY A 35 -5.67 17.79 -0.85
CA GLY A 35 -4.98 18.21 -2.08
C GLY A 35 -3.72 17.41 -2.41
N GLN A 36 -3.44 16.32 -1.70
CA GLN A 36 -2.41 15.35 -2.14
C GLN A 36 -2.79 14.69 -3.48
N PHE A 37 -4.10 14.50 -3.70
CA PHE A 37 -4.70 13.98 -4.93
C PHE A 37 -6.04 14.68 -5.18
N THR A 38 -6.49 14.69 -6.44
CA THR A 38 -7.83 15.14 -6.81
C THR A 38 -8.89 14.11 -6.42
N ALA A 39 -10.16 14.53 -6.32
CA ALA A 39 -11.27 13.60 -6.12
C ALA A 39 -11.34 12.50 -7.21
N GLU A 40 -11.11 12.86 -8.49
CA GLU A 40 -11.04 11.88 -9.60
C GLU A 40 -9.92 10.86 -9.38
N ARG A 41 -8.76 11.30 -8.88
CA ARG A 41 -7.66 10.38 -8.59
C ARG A 41 -8.02 9.41 -7.46
N TYR A 42 -8.76 9.84 -6.44
CA TYR A 42 -9.26 8.92 -5.42
C TYR A 42 -10.24 7.90 -5.98
N GLU A 43 -11.12 8.29 -6.91
CA GLU A 43 -12.02 7.33 -7.56
C GLU A 43 -11.26 6.22 -8.29
N LEU A 44 -10.17 6.57 -8.99
CA LEU A 44 -9.27 5.58 -9.62
C LEU A 44 -8.53 4.69 -8.63
N LEU A 45 -8.35 5.13 -7.38
CA LEU A 45 -7.67 4.38 -6.32
C LEU A 45 -8.63 3.51 -5.51
N ARG A 46 -9.95 3.62 -5.71
CA ARG A 46 -10.96 2.89 -4.94
C ARG A 46 -10.75 1.37 -4.96
N ASN A 47 -10.41 0.82 -6.13
CA ASN A 47 -10.16 -0.61 -6.32
C ASN A 47 -9.00 -1.18 -5.48
N THR A 48 -8.15 -0.33 -4.90
CA THR A 48 -7.10 -0.75 -3.97
C THR A 48 -7.63 -1.17 -2.61
N SER A 49 -8.86 -0.76 -2.25
CA SER A 49 -9.45 -1.00 -0.93
C SER A 49 -10.75 -1.81 -0.99
N GLU A 50 -11.26 -2.09 -2.18
CA GLU A 50 -12.45 -2.93 -2.37
C GLU A 50 -12.14 -4.42 -2.22
N GLN A 51 -13.10 -5.17 -1.68
CA GLN A 51 -13.10 -6.62 -1.81
C GLN A 51 -13.52 -7.01 -3.23
N ILE A 52 -12.68 -7.78 -3.90
CA ILE A 52 -12.97 -8.33 -5.23
C ILE A 52 -13.47 -9.77 -5.13
N GLU A 53 -14.36 -10.16 -6.05
CA GLU A 53 -14.62 -11.57 -6.28
C GLU A 53 -13.40 -12.20 -6.95
N VAL A 54 -12.88 -13.27 -6.34
CA VAL A 54 -11.71 -13.97 -6.86
C VAL A 54 -12.17 -15.22 -7.60
N THR A 55 -12.08 -15.18 -8.92
CA THR A 55 -12.42 -16.30 -9.81
C THR A 55 -11.17 -16.97 -10.38
N SER A 56 -10.04 -16.27 -10.36
CA SER A 56 -8.77 -16.71 -10.91
C SER A 56 -7.57 -16.15 -10.15
N MET A 57 -6.38 -16.67 -10.47
CA MET A 57 -5.13 -16.08 -9.97
C MET A 57 -4.88 -14.67 -10.55
N GLU A 58 -5.39 -14.39 -11.75
CA GLU A 58 -5.22 -13.09 -12.41
C GLU A 58 -5.88 -11.97 -11.59
N ASP A 59 -7.05 -12.23 -11.02
CA ASP A 59 -7.77 -11.29 -10.14
C ASP A 59 -6.91 -10.88 -8.92
N ILE A 60 -6.18 -11.85 -8.34
CA ILE A 60 -5.32 -11.62 -7.18
C ILE A 60 -4.10 -10.75 -7.54
N VAL A 61 -3.48 -11.00 -8.69
CA VAL A 61 -2.23 -10.32 -9.09
C VAL A 61 -2.48 -8.97 -9.77
N SER A 62 -3.67 -8.76 -10.32
CA SER A 62 -4.05 -7.51 -11.00
C SER A 62 -4.66 -6.48 -10.06
N GLN A 63 -5.13 -6.87 -8.85
CA GLN A 63 -5.61 -5.91 -7.87
C GLN A 63 -4.45 -5.00 -7.41
N PRO A 64 -4.55 -3.68 -7.61
CA PRO A 64 -3.48 -2.76 -7.26
C PRO A 64 -3.42 -2.53 -5.75
N MET A 65 -2.21 -2.38 -5.22
CA MET A 65 -2.02 -1.85 -3.86
C MET A 65 -2.12 -0.32 -3.88
N PHE A 66 -2.58 0.27 -2.78
CA PHE A 66 -2.46 1.72 -2.61
C PHE A 66 -0.98 2.07 -2.39
N ALA A 67 -0.33 2.58 -3.43
CA ALA A 67 1.06 3.02 -3.38
C ALA A 67 1.22 4.27 -2.47
N CYS A 68 2.35 4.35 -1.78
CA CYS A 68 2.74 5.56 -1.07
C CYS A 68 2.91 6.71 -2.08
N HIS A 69 2.25 7.85 -1.87
CA HIS A 69 2.38 8.99 -2.80
C HIS A 69 3.80 9.59 -2.89
N LYS A 70 4.72 9.15 -2.00
CA LYS A 70 6.15 9.51 -2.01
C LYS A 70 7.05 8.45 -2.65
N SER A 71 6.52 7.31 -3.12
CA SER A 71 7.34 6.37 -3.89
C SER A 71 7.58 6.89 -5.30
N PRO A 72 8.75 6.63 -5.92
CA PRO A 72 8.96 6.91 -7.33
C PRO A 72 8.04 6.05 -8.19
N GLU A 73 7.71 6.56 -9.38
CA GLU A 73 7.03 5.76 -10.40
C GLU A 73 7.94 4.60 -10.84
N GLY A 74 7.40 3.38 -10.86
CA GLY A 74 8.13 2.14 -11.15
C GLY A 74 8.82 1.51 -9.94
N ASP A 75 8.87 2.19 -8.80
CA ASP A 75 9.45 1.72 -7.53
C ASP A 75 8.44 1.88 -6.38
N GLU A 76 7.19 1.54 -6.64
CA GLU A 76 6.09 1.74 -5.69
C GLU A 76 6.23 0.89 -4.42
N GLU A 77 6.04 1.54 -3.28
CA GLU A 77 5.94 0.89 -1.98
C GLU A 77 4.49 0.98 -1.47
N ALA A 78 3.95 -0.11 -0.92
CA ALA A 78 2.63 -0.07 -0.30
C ALA A 78 2.59 0.98 0.83
N CYS A 79 1.53 1.78 0.85
CA CYS A 79 1.34 2.85 1.82
C CYS A 79 1.10 2.28 3.23
N ALA A 80 1.83 2.79 4.23
CA ALA A 80 1.70 2.37 5.63
C ALA A 80 0.31 2.63 6.22
N GLY A 81 -0.29 3.80 5.93
CA GLY A 81 -1.63 4.14 6.41
C GLY A 81 -2.69 3.21 5.83
N TRP A 82 -2.64 3.00 4.51
CA TRP A 82 -3.53 2.07 3.82
C TRP A 82 -3.36 0.63 4.32
N LEU A 83 -2.13 0.14 4.50
CA LEU A 83 -1.88 -1.21 5.02
C LEU A 83 -2.53 -1.40 6.40
N ALA A 84 -2.41 -0.39 7.28
CA ALA A 84 -2.94 -0.45 8.63
C ALA A 84 -4.47 -0.42 8.68
N VAL A 85 -5.13 0.25 7.73
CA VAL A 85 -6.60 0.41 7.71
C VAL A 85 -7.26 -0.62 6.80
N GLU A 86 -6.87 -0.69 5.53
CA GLU A 86 -7.54 -1.47 4.48
C GLU A 86 -6.76 -2.73 4.05
N GLY A 87 -5.46 -2.81 4.36
CA GLY A 87 -4.60 -3.90 3.89
C GLY A 87 -5.10 -5.30 4.25
N HIS A 88 -5.87 -5.44 5.34
CA HIS A 88 -6.48 -6.70 5.76
C HIS A 88 -7.62 -7.18 4.84
N GLN A 89 -8.24 -6.29 4.06
CA GLN A 89 -9.29 -6.61 3.08
C GLN A 89 -8.70 -7.03 1.72
N HIS A 90 -7.50 -6.57 1.40
CA HIS A 90 -6.84 -6.84 0.12
C HIS A 90 -6.23 -8.25 0.05
N ILE A 91 -6.67 -9.08 -0.90
CA ILE A 91 -6.27 -10.51 -0.96
C ILE A 91 -4.76 -10.70 -1.19
N GLY A 92 -4.17 -9.90 -2.07
CA GLY A 92 -2.71 -9.89 -2.29
C GLY A 92 -1.90 -9.60 -1.02
N ILE A 93 -2.36 -8.69 -0.17
CA ILE A 93 -1.72 -8.36 1.11
C ILE A 93 -1.88 -9.49 2.12
N ARG A 94 -3.08 -10.07 2.23
CA ARG A 94 -3.31 -11.25 3.09
C ARG A 94 -2.37 -12.40 2.74
N LEU A 95 -2.18 -12.67 1.44
CA LEU A 95 -1.24 -13.69 0.98
C LEU A 95 0.22 -13.30 1.27
N ALA A 96 0.59 -12.02 1.07
CA ALA A 96 1.92 -11.53 1.39
C ALA A 96 2.24 -11.67 2.89
N VAL A 97 1.27 -11.42 3.77
CA VAL A 97 1.41 -11.66 5.21
C VAL A 97 1.52 -13.15 5.53
N ALA A 98 0.63 -13.97 4.98
CA ALA A 98 0.64 -15.42 5.20
C ALA A 98 1.95 -16.09 4.73
N THR A 99 2.60 -15.52 3.72
CA THR A 99 3.87 -16.01 3.17
C THR A 99 5.11 -15.30 3.73
N GLY A 100 4.95 -14.39 4.70
CA GLY A 100 6.05 -13.68 5.35
C GLY A 100 6.71 -12.58 4.52
N ARG A 101 6.13 -12.20 3.38
CA ARG A 101 6.60 -11.08 2.54
C ARG A 101 6.26 -9.71 3.11
N ILE A 102 5.23 -9.63 3.95
CA ILE A 102 4.88 -8.46 4.78
C ILE A 102 4.71 -8.95 6.23
N PRO A 103 5.29 -8.28 7.24
CA PRO A 103 5.06 -8.63 8.63
C PRO A 103 3.60 -8.31 9.02
N ALA A 104 2.92 -9.20 9.75
CA ALA A 104 1.53 -8.99 10.18
C ALA A 104 1.34 -7.69 10.99
N GLN A 105 2.40 -7.20 11.63
CA GLN A 105 2.40 -5.94 12.38
C GLN A 105 2.22 -4.70 11.48
N ALA A 106 2.45 -4.81 10.16
CA ALA A 106 2.20 -3.72 9.22
C ALA A 106 0.70 -3.47 8.98
N LEU A 107 -0.18 -4.41 9.35
CA LEU A 107 -1.65 -4.29 9.22
C LEU A 107 -2.31 -3.64 10.44
N ARG A 108 -1.56 -2.87 11.22
CA ARG A 108 -2.08 -2.11 12.37
C ARG A 108 -1.19 -0.92 12.66
N PRO A 109 -1.73 0.18 13.21
CA PRO A 109 -0.92 1.27 13.70
C PRO A 109 0.06 0.80 14.79
N GLY A 110 1.25 1.38 14.79
CA GLY A 110 2.27 1.17 15.81
C GLY A 110 2.24 2.26 16.90
N GLU A 111 3.14 2.15 17.87
CA GLU A 111 3.34 3.18 18.88
C GLU A 111 3.76 4.51 18.23
N GLY A 112 3.13 5.61 18.67
CA GLY A 112 3.44 6.96 18.19
C GLY A 112 2.87 7.30 16.80
N TRP A 113 2.05 6.43 16.20
CA TRP A 113 1.39 6.73 14.93
C TRP A 113 0.37 7.88 15.07
N PRO A 114 0.18 8.68 14.01
CA PRO A 114 -0.89 9.67 13.96
C PRO A 114 -2.26 8.97 13.91
N GLU A 115 -3.31 9.73 14.22
CA GLU A 115 -4.68 9.27 14.00
C GLU A 115 -4.94 9.09 12.50
N LEU A 116 -5.47 7.94 12.13
CA LEU A 116 -5.82 7.60 10.75
C LEU A 116 -7.34 7.65 10.54
N PHE A 117 -7.76 7.83 9.30
CA PHE A 117 -9.15 7.57 8.91
C PHE A 117 -9.50 6.09 9.08
N ASP A 118 -10.79 5.80 9.26
CA ASP A 118 -11.26 4.44 9.53
C ASP A 118 -11.61 3.66 8.25
N THR A 119 -11.93 4.37 7.15
CA THR A 119 -12.22 3.75 5.85
C THR A 119 -11.62 4.56 4.70
N PHE A 120 -11.46 3.90 3.55
CA PHE A 120 -11.11 4.54 2.29
C PHE A 120 -12.09 5.65 1.91
N GLU A 121 -13.40 5.44 2.07
CA GLU A 121 -14.43 6.42 1.73
C GLU A 121 -14.28 7.71 2.53
N GLU A 122 -14.13 7.61 3.86
CA GLU A 122 -13.96 8.77 4.73
C GLU A 122 -12.70 9.56 4.34
N MET A 123 -11.60 8.85 4.10
CA MET A 123 -10.33 9.43 3.67
C MET A 123 -10.46 10.12 2.30
N ALA A 124 -11.03 9.44 1.31
CA ALA A 124 -11.19 9.96 -0.05
C ALA A 124 -12.11 11.18 -0.09
N GLU A 125 -13.23 11.17 0.64
CA GLU A 125 -14.14 12.30 0.75
C GLU A 125 -13.45 13.52 1.35
N ARG A 126 -12.77 13.37 2.49
CA ARG A 126 -12.06 14.47 3.15
C ARG A 126 -10.92 15.00 2.29
N GLN A 127 -10.10 14.11 1.74
CA GLN A 127 -8.86 14.51 1.04
C GLN A 127 -9.09 14.94 -0.40
N GLY A 128 -10.19 14.54 -1.02
CA GLY A 128 -10.62 14.97 -2.34
C GLY A 128 -11.43 16.29 -2.34
N ALA A 129 -11.79 16.82 -1.17
CA ALA A 129 -12.67 18.00 -1.01
C ALA A 129 -12.03 19.36 -1.38
N VAL A 130 -10.98 19.38 -2.21
CA VAL A 130 -10.44 20.61 -2.79
C VAL A 130 -11.09 20.85 -4.15
N ASP A 131 -11.64 22.06 -4.33
CA ASP A 131 -12.13 22.50 -5.63
C ASP A 131 -10.99 22.39 -6.66
N GLY A 132 -11.24 21.69 -7.77
CA GLY A 132 -10.34 21.63 -8.91
C GLY A 132 -10.26 22.94 -9.68
#